data_AF-A0A8H9E3B4-F1
#
_entry.id   AF-A0A8H9E3B4-F1
#
_cell.length_a   1.000
_cell.length_b   1.000
_cell.length_c   1.000
_cell.angle_alpha   90.00
_cell.angle_beta   90.00
_cell.angle_gamma   90.00
#
_symmetry.space_group_name_H-M   'P 1'
#
loop_
_entity.id
_entity.type
_entity.pdbx_description
1 polymer ?
#
loop_
_entity_poly.entity_id
_entity_poly.type
_entity_poly.pdbx_seq_one_letter_code
_entity_poly.pdbx_strand_id
1 'polypeptide(L)' 'MKLRFISSALAAALFAATGSYAAVVDGGTIHFEGELVNAACSVNTDSADQVVTLGQYRTDIFNAVGNTSALI' A
#
# COMPACT_ATOMS: atom_id res chain seq x y z
N MET A 1 -3.03 1.84 -74.40
CA MET A 1 -2.74 2.82 -73.32
C MET A 1 -3.49 2.56 -72.01
N LYS A 2 -4.58 1.77 -71.98
CA LYS A 2 -5.40 1.53 -70.77
C LYS A 2 -4.76 0.61 -69.72
N LEU A 3 -3.88 -0.31 -70.12
CA LEU A 3 -3.26 -1.29 -69.21
C LEU A 3 -2.21 -0.67 -68.28
N ARG A 4 -1.56 0.43 -68.68
CA ARG A 4 -0.51 1.11 -67.90
C ARG A 4 -1.07 1.89 -66.70
N PHE A 5 -2.31 2.34 -66.80
CA PHE A 5 -3.01 3.05 -65.72
C PHE A 5 -3.47 2.10 -64.62
N ILE A 6 -3.80 0.85 -64.97
CA ILE A 6 -4.23 -0.19 -64.02
C ILE A 6 -3.04 -0.64 -63.16
N SER A 7 -1.84 -0.76 -63.75
CA SER A 7 -0.61 -1.13 -63.04
C SER A 7 -0.22 -0.11 -61.96
N SER A 8 -0.41 1.19 -62.25
CA SER A 8 -0.08 2.27 -61.31
C SER A 8 -1.05 2.36 -60.14
N ALA A 9 -2.33 2.06 -60.36
CA ALA A 9 -3.34 2.09 -59.31
C ALA A 9 -3.16 0.93 -58.30
N LEU A 10 -2.74 -0.24 -58.78
CA LEU A 10 -2.42 -1.38 -57.92
C LEU A 10 -1.20 -1.11 -57.02
N ALA A 11 -0.17 -0.43 -57.56
CA ALA A 11 1.00 -0.04 -56.78
C ALA A 11 0.64 0.97 -55.67
N ALA A 12 -0.18 1.97 -55.95
CA ALA A 12 -0.62 2.95 -54.95
C ALA A 12 -1.47 2.34 -53.83
N ALA A 13 -2.30 1.34 -54.15
CA ALA A 13 -3.11 0.64 -53.16
C ALA A 13 -2.25 -0.22 -52.20
N LEU A 14 -1.13 -0.75 -52.65
CA LEU A 14 -0.18 -1.52 -51.82
C LEU A 14 0.56 -0.65 -50.80
N PHE A 15 0.85 0.61 -51.13
CA PHE A 15 1.49 1.55 -50.19
C PHE A 15 0.55 2.12 -49.13
N ALA A 16 -0.75 2.16 -49.39
CA ALA A 16 -1.75 2.67 -48.43
C ALA A 16 -2.09 1.66 -47.31
N ALA A 17 -1.58 0.42 -47.38
CA ALA A 17 -1.88 -0.66 -46.44
C ALA A 17 -0.91 -0.75 -45.26
N THR A 18 -0.05 0.25 -45.03
CA THR A 18 0.82 0.29 -43.84
C THR A 18 0.04 0.83 -42.63
N GLY A 19 -0.87 0.02 -42.12
CA GLY A 19 -1.48 0.26 -40.81
C GLY A 19 -0.40 0.17 -39.73
N SER A 20 -0.35 1.16 -38.83
CA SER A 20 0.50 1.11 -37.64
C SER A 20 -0.05 0.04 -36.69
N TYR A 21 0.61 -1.13 -36.65
CA TYR A 21 0.33 -2.16 -35.65
C TYR A 21 1.10 -1.82 -34.38
N ALA A 22 0.41 -1.36 -33.34
CA ALA A 22 0.98 -1.38 -32.00
C ALA A 22 0.96 -2.83 -31.53
N ALA A 23 2.14 -3.42 -31.32
CA ALA A 23 2.23 -4.73 -30.68
C ALA A 23 1.73 -4.59 -29.24
N VAL A 24 0.61 -5.24 -28.91
CA VAL A 24 0.19 -5.41 -27.52
C VAL A 24 1.14 -6.45 -26.93
N VAL A 25 2.11 -5.98 -26.15
CA VAL A 25 2.97 -6.85 -25.35
C VAL A 25 2.22 -7.28 -24.10
N ASP A 26 2.47 -8.51 -23.64
CA ASP A 26 1.96 -8.94 -22.33
C ASP A 26 2.56 -8.03 -21.25
N GLY A 27 1.73 -7.12 -20.73
CA GLY A 27 2.05 -6.30 -19.58
C GLY A 27 2.04 -7.16 -18.32
N GLY A 28 3.02 -6.96 -17.44
CA GLY A 28 3.11 -7.68 -16.16
C GLY A 28 1.92 -7.40 -15.24
N THR A 29 1.71 -8.31 -14.28
CA THR A 29 0.62 -8.21 -13.32
C THR A 29 0.99 -7.31 -12.14
N ILE A 30 0.14 -6.33 -11.82
CA ILE A 30 0.25 -5.56 -10.57
C ILE A 30 -0.63 -6.23 -9.52
N HIS A 31 -0.02 -6.66 -8.42
CA HIS A 31 -0.73 -7.20 -7.27
C HIS A 31 -0.81 -6.12 -6.19
N PHE A 32 -2.03 -5.69 -5.87
CA PHE A 32 -2.30 -4.76 -4.78
C PHE A 32 -2.76 -5.56 -3.57
N GLU A 33 -1.98 -5.48 -2.49
CA GLU A 33 -2.33 -6.06 -1.20
C GLU A 33 -2.70 -4.94 -0.23
N GLY A 34 -3.79 -5.13 0.49
CA GLY A 34 -4.27 -4.20 1.51
C GLY A 34 -5.21 -4.93 2.47
N GLU A 35 -5.07 -4.62 3.75
CA GLU A 35 -5.91 -5.14 4.83
C GLU A 35 -6.79 -4.01 5.36
N LEU A 36 -8.09 -4.28 5.57
CA LEU A 36 -9.00 -3.33 6.20
C LEU A 36 -8.87 -3.44 7.71
N VAL A 37 -7.99 -2.61 8.28
CA VAL A 37 -7.80 -2.53 9.73
C VAL A 37 -8.77 -1.51 10.34
N ASN A 38 -9.52 -1.93 11.38
CA ASN A 38 -10.32 -1.02 12.19
C ASN A 38 -9.42 -0.38 13.27
N ALA A 39 -8.63 0.62 12.88
CA ALA A 39 -7.69 1.27 13.81
C ALA A 39 -8.37 2.37 14.64
N ALA A 40 -8.61 2.09 15.92
CA ALA A 40 -8.05 2.91 16.99
C ALA A 40 -6.77 2.19 17.48
N CYS A 41 -5.80 2.88 18.11
CA CYS A 41 -4.62 2.23 18.67
C CYS A 41 -5.06 1.04 19.53
N SER A 42 -4.87 -0.19 19.05
CA SER A 42 -5.15 -1.37 19.86
C SER A 42 -4.15 -1.33 21.00
N VAL A 43 -4.65 -1.17 22.22
CA VAL A 43 -3.89 -1.57 23.40
C VAL A 43 -3.45 -3.02 23.12
N ASN A 44 -2.15 -3.31 23.24
CA ASN A 44 -1.66 -4.69 23.09
C ASN A 44 -2.54 -5.60 23.97
N THR A 45 -2.92 -6.79 23.53
CA THR A 45 -3.82 -7.65 24.32
C THR A 45 -3.23 -7.97 25.71
N ASP A 46 -1.90 -7.95 25.81
CA ASP A 46 -1.17 -8.09 27.09
C ASP A 46 -1.24 -6.84 27.99
N SER A 47 -1.65 -5.70 27.42
CA SER A 47 -1.83 -4.40 28.07
C SER A 47 -3.29 -4.02 28.27
N ALA A 48 -4.23 -4.79 27.71
CA ALA A 48 -5.66 -4.49 27.77
C ALA A 48 -6.22 -4.59 29.19
N ASP A 49 -5.70 -5.51 30.01
CA ASP A 49 -6.17 -5.78 31.39
C ASP A 49 -5.00 -5.85 32.40
N GLN A 50 -4.06 -4.88 32.36
CA GLN A 50 -2.93 -4.88 33.29
C GLN A 50 -3.31 -4.37 34.68
N VAL A 51 -3.11 -5.23 35.69
CA VAL A 51 -3.14 -4.87 37.11
C VAL A 51 -1.70 -4.69 37.60
N VAL A 52 -1.28 -3.44 37.80
CA VAL A 52 0.05 -3.12 38.35
C VAL A 52 -0.04 -3.02 39.87
N THR A 53 0.44 -4.04 40.56
CA THR A 53 0.55 -4.04 42.02
C THR A 53 1.67 -3.11 42.46
N LEU A 54 1.31 -2.01 43.12
CA LEU A 54 2.28 -1.03 43.62
C LEU A 54 3.07 -1.54 44.84
N GLY A 55 2.63 -2.62 45.48
CA GLY A 55 3.26 -3.15 46.70
C GLY A 55 2.76 -2.47 47.96
N GLN A 56 3.42 -2.75 49.10
CA GLN A 56 3.08 -2.18 50.40
C GLN A 56 4.12 -1.14 50.81
N TYR A 57 3.64 0.04 51.19
CA TYR A 57 4.47 1.13 51.66
C TYR A 57 4.06 1.54 53.06
N ARG A 58 5.06 1.85 53.90
CA ARG A 58 4.80 2.43 55.21
C ARG A 58 4.42 3.90 55.03
N THR A 59 3.43 4.37 55.77
CA THR A 59 2.92 5.74 55.66
C THR A 59 3.89 6.80 56.18
N ASP A 60 4.80 6.41 57.07
CA ASP A 60 5.85 7.26 57.68
C ASP A 60 6.90 7.76 56.68
N ILE A 61 6.90 7.26 55.44
CA ILE A 61 7.79 7.75 54.37
C ILE A 61 7.22 8.98 53.62
N PHE A 62 5.93 9.26 53.78
CA PHE A 62 5.23 10.37 53.09
C PHE A 62 5.03 11.56 54.04
N ASN A 63 6.11 12.29 54.31
CA ASN A 63 6.14 13.38 55.30
C ASN A 63 5.88 14.78 54.71
N ALA A 64 5.81 14.91 53.38
CA ALA A 64 5.57 16.19 52.73
C ALA A 64 4.78 16.00 51.43
N VAL A 65 4.11 17.09 51.00
CA VAL A 65 3.44 17.16 49.71
C VAL A 65 4.46 16.96 48.60
N GLY A 66 4.18 16.04 47.68
CA GLY A 66 5.08 15.71 46.57
C GLY A 66 6.02 14.52 46.84
N ASN A 67 5.98 13.89 48.02
CA ASN A 67 6.72 12.67 48.25
C ASN A 67 6.25 11.55 47.32
N THR A 68 7.18 10.97 46.56
CA THR A 68 6.96 9.81 45.68
C THR A 68 7.76 8.61 46.16
N SER A 69 7.21 7.40 46.03
CA SER A 69 7.97 6.17 46.24
C SER A 69 8.43 5.61 44.90
N ALA A 70 9.73 5.36 44.75
CA ALA A 70 10.25 4.64 43.60
C ALA A 70 10.03 3.13 43.83
N LEU A 71 9.55 2.42 42.80
CA LEU A 71 9.61 0.96 42.77
C LEU A 71 11.07 0.54 43.02
N ILE A 72 11.26 -0.40 43.95
CA ILE A 72 12.52 -1.16 44.08
C ILE A 72 12.51 -2.23 43.00
#